data_AF-A0A7R9FGP0-F1
#
_entry.id   AF-A0A7R9FGP0-F1
#
_cell.length_a   1.000
_cell.length_b   1.000
_cell.length_c   1.000
_cell.angle_alpha   90.00
_cell.angle_beta   90.00
_cell.angle_gamma   90.00
#
_symmetry.space_group_name_H-M   'P 1'
#
loop_
_entity.id
_entity.type
_entity.pdbx_description
1 polymer ?
#
loop_
_entity_poly.entity_id
_entity_poly.type
_entity_poly.pdbx_seq_one_letter_code
_entity_poly.pdbx_strand_id
1 'polypeptide(L)'
;MTDNERRSDERLALRSLVDPSNLFGRMNENERLVVKTMSRNQRQLQEAKFEIITSEASYINSLNILKNHFMTHLEQIDEIDFCREDRRILFSDVMQVRNLSEKFLSQLEECRRNDIFLRGIFKVISEVSQKDFKIYVDYCSYQNSRDRTLTRLTQQHRPASTLREYTVGEVSERLGTVKYLENVLTARIRQPSVFAQTLSSLESSPVCQGLSLQSFLLVPMQRITKLQLLIGAVLNYMEQNDEEYEDSKKALYLLNKVVHDCNEGVRSVERMEELMQLSKQLKFDRGIKTMPLYSSSRWLVKKGKLTELKPEYFNSRSIYVFIFNDMLFLARKRSYLTPPKLTSRQEGRVGEHAHGSTLFPHTTGRTSSLTRASSHKLAHSKESFMESRSKELFPQHAERYLLLDHCTRENVRLMNTETLLHLPDKFSAGFCMLLTLLSNHKQKKISKLIYFTCESDRHRWTEALNPPQPERTSQIIKKIEDWPQVVVKWSYTAKQNDELSLEVSDIINVINKSSDGWYQGERVRDGEKGWFPGNYTVALVPEFMRNRANERHAIMSVYCL
;
A
#
# COMPACT_ATOMS: atom_id res chain seq x y z
N MET A 1 -6.71 47.26 -10.49
CA MET A 1 -7.36 45.94 -10.46
C MET A 1 -7.23 45.39 -9.06
N THR A 2 -8.35 45.16 -8.40
CA THR A 2 -8.40 44.55 -7.06
C THR A 2 -8.17 43.04 -7.17
N ASP A 3 -7.66 42.39 -6.12
CA ASP A 3 -7.41 40.93 -6.11
C ASP A 3 -8.66 40.07 -6.41
N ASN A 4 -9.84 40.66 -6.27
CA ASN A 4 -11.12 40.02 -6.61
C ASN A 4 -11.38 40.00 -8.12
N GLU A 5 -10.94 41.03 -8.87
CA GLU A 5 -11.06 41.11 -10.33
C GLU A 5 -10.08 40.15 -11.03
N ARG A 6 -8.85 39.98 -10.49
CA ARG A 6 -7.89 38.98 -10.98
C ARG A 6 -8.43 37.54 -10.83
N ARG A 7 -9.04 37.22 -9.67
CA ARG A 7 -9.62 35.90 -9.42
C ARG A 7 -10.88 35.62 -10.26
N SER A 8 -11.65 36.64 -10.63
CA SER A 8 -12.79 36.47 -11.55
C SER A 8 -12.32 36.26 -12.99
N ASP A 9 -11.28 36.96 -13.42
CA ASP A 9 -10.68 36.79 -14.76
C ASP A 9 -10.01 35.43 -14.91
N GLU A 10 -9.29 34.94 -13.88
CA GLU A 10 -8.73 33.58 -13.84
C GLU A 10 -9.82 32.50 -13.88
N ARG A 11 -10.95 32.69 -13.18
CA ARG A 11 -12.09 31.77 -13.21
C ARG A 11 -12.80 31.75 -14.57
N LEU A 12 -12.88 32.90 -15.25
CA LEU A 12 -13.38 32.99 -16.63
C LEU A 12 -12.42 32.33 -17.61
N ALA A 13 -11.11 32.54 -17.45
CA ALA A 13 -10.07 31.92 -18.27
C ALA A 13 -10.06 30.39 -18.13
N LEU A 14 -10.19 29.87 -16.90
CA LEU A 14 -10.28 28.43 -16.63
C LEU A 14 -11.55 27.81 -17.21
N ARG A 15 -12.72 28.44 -17.06
CA ARG A 15 -13.97 27.97 -17.71
C ARG A 15 -13.88 27.99 -19.23
N SER A 16 -13.10 28.91 -19.79
CA SER A 16 -12.89 28.97 -21.22
C SER A 16 -12.11 27.73 -21.72
N LEU A 17 -11.15 27.17 -20.98
CA LEU A 17 -10.26 26.09 -21.47
C LEU A 17 -10.90 24.69 -21.52
N VAL A 18 -12.11 24.51 -20.96
CA VAL A 18 -12.75 23.19 -20.76
C VAL A 18 -13.52 22.70 -22.00
N ASP A 19 -13.62 23.49 -23.07
CA ASP A 19 -14.32 23.10 -24.30
C ASP A 19 -13.35 22.65 -25.41
N PRO A 20 -13.07 21.34 -25.56
CA PRO A 20 -12.17 20.80 -26.59
C PRO A 20 -12.72 20.99 -28.02
N SER A 21 -14.02 21.26 -28.17
CA SER A 21 -14.68 21.53 -29.47
C SER A 21 -14.21 22.83 -30.12
N ASN A 22 -13.47 23.66 -29.38
CA ASN A 22 -13.10 25.03 -29.76
C ASN A 22 -11.60 25.25 -30.01
N LEU A 23 -10.83 24.18 -30.27
CA LEU A 23 -9.39 24.25 -30.53
C LEU A 23 -9.02 25.30 -31.60
N PHE A 24 -9.79 25.33 -32.69
CA PHE A 24 -9.66 26.28 -33.81
C PHE A 24 -10.66 27.45 -33.74
N GLY A 25 -11.69 27.32 -32.91
CA GLY A 25 -12.72 28.35 -32.72
C GLY A 25 -12.19 29.63 -32.07
N ARG A 26 -11.07 29.53 -31.34
CA ARG A 26 -10.44 30.65 -30.63
C ARG A 26 -9.11 31.10 -31.18
N MET A 27 -8.68 30.48 -32.27
CA MET A 27 -7.54 30.96 -33.01
C MET A 27 -7.87 32.31 -33.62
N ASN A 28 -6.98 33.29 -33.45
CA ASN A 28 -7.10 34.55 -34.17
C ASN A 28 -6.98 34.28 -35.69
N GLU A 29 -7.39 35.24 -36.53
CA GLU A 29 -7.49 35.01 -37.98
C GLU A 29 -6.15 34.54 -38.59
N ASN A 30 -5.04 35.02 -38.04
CA ASN A 30 -3.69 34.62 -38.42
C ASN A 30 -3.38 33.15 -38.07
N GLU A 31 -3.68 32.71 -36.85
CA GLU A 31 -3.53 31.31 -36.43
C GLU A 31 -4.39 30.35 -37.26
N ARG A 32 -5.64 30.75 -37.58
CA ARG A 32 -6.52 29.95 -38.46
C ARG A 32 -5.96 29.82 -39.88
N LEU A 33 -5.31 30.88 -40.38
CA LEU A 33 -4.68 30.86 -41.69
C LEU A 33 -3.47 29.91 -41.72
N VAL A 34 -2.65 29.93 -40.68
CA VAL A 34 -1.51 29.01 -40.50
C VAL A 34 -2.00 27.55 -40.49
N VAL A 35 -3.04 27.23 -39.71
CA VAL A 35 -3.61 25.87 -39.68
C VAL A 35 -4.07 25.38 -41.05
N LYS A 36 -4.68 26.25 -41.86
CA LYS A 36 -5.11 25.89 -43.23
C LYS A 36 -3.94 25.50 -44.13
N THR A 37 -2.74 26.03 -43.88
CA THR A 37 -1.52 25.70 -44.65
C THR A 37 -0.79 24.44 -44.17
N MET A 38 -1.13 23.88 -43.00
CA MET A 38 -0.46 22.69 -42.44
C MET A 38 -0.92 21.38 -43.08
N SER A 39 -0.01 20.41 -43.14
CA SER A 39 -0.34 19.03 -43.53
C SER A 39 -1.24 18.35 -42.48
N ARG A 40 -1.90 17.25 -42.86
CA ARG A 40 -2.74 16.47 -41.94
C ARG A 40 -1.95 15.97 -40.72
N ASN A 41 -0.73 15.47 -40.93
CA ASN A 41 0.12 14.97 -39.84
C ASN A 41 0.53 16.10 -38.88
N GLN A 42 0.89 17.26 -39.43
CA GLN A 42 1.25 18.43 -38.62
C GLN A 42 0.06 18.94 -37.79
N ARG A 43 -1.16 18.91 -38.33
CA ARG A 43 -2.37 19.27 -37.56
C ARG A 43 -2.61 18.29 -36.41
N GLN A 44 -2.50 16.99 -36.65
CA GLN A 44 -2.65 15.97 -35.61
C GLN A 44 -1.60 16.10 -34.50
N LEU A 45 -0.35 16.39 -34.87
CA LEU A 45 0.71 16.68 -33.91
C LEU A 45 0.36 17.89 -33.02
N GLN A 46 -0.13 18.97 -33.62
CA GLN A 46 -0.54 20.16 -32.86
C GLN A 46 -1.77 19.90 -32.00
N GLU A 47 -2.78 19.22 -32.51
CA GLU A 47 -3.97 18.81 -31.73
C GLU A 47 -3.58 17.99 -30.50
N ALA A 48 -2.67 17.02 -30.66
CA ALA A 48 -2.16 16.21 -29.57
C ALA A 48 -1.37 17.04 -28.53
N LYS A 49 -0.55 18.01 -28.97
CA LYS A 49 0.14 18.95 -28.06
C LYS A 49 -0.86 19.84 -27.31
N PHE A 50 -1.91 20.33 -27.96
CA PHE A 50 -2.95 21.12 -27.31
C PHE A 50 -3.83 20.30 -26.35
N GLU A 51 -4.03 19.01 -26.62
CA GLU A 51 -4.73 18.10 -25.71
C GLU A 51 -4.04 18.06 -24.34
N ILE A 52 -2.71 18.16 -24.28
CA ILE A 52 -1.96 18.22 -23.00
C ILE A 52 -2.42 19.40 -22.14
N ILE A 53 -2.50 20.60 -22.73
CA ILE A 53 -2.84 21.84 -22.02
C ILE A 53 -4.31 21.84 -21.61
N THR A 54 -5.20 21.53 -22.55
CA THR A 54 -6.66 21.53 -22.30
C THR A 54 -7.05 20.46 -21.28
N SER A 55 -6.41 19.29 -21.32
CA SER A 55 -6.63 18.25 -20.31
C SER A 55 -6.08 18.64 -18.93
N GLU A 56 -5.03 19.46 -18.83
CA GLU A 56 -4.54 20.00 -17.54
C GLU A 56 -5.55 20.99 -16.94
N ALA A 57 -6.12 21.87 -17.76
CA ALA A 57 -7.17 22.79 -17.31
C ALA A 57 -8.44 22.05 -16.83
N SER A 58 -8.88 21.02 -17.57
CA SER A 58 -9.99 20.16 -17.16
C SER A 58 -9.69 19.43 -15.85
N TYR A 59 -8.46 18.94 -15.69
CA TYR A 59 -8.02 18.31 -14.44
C TYR A 59 -8.03 19.27 -13.24
N ILE A 60 -7.53 20.50 -13.40
CA ILE A 60 -7.60 21.54 -12.37
C ILE A 60 -9.06 21.85 -12.01
N ASN A 61 -9.98 21.84 -12.97
CA ASN A 61 -11.40 21.98 -12.68
C ASN A 61 -11.91 20.86 -11.76
N SER A 62 -11.56 19.60 -12.01
CA SER A 62 -11.90 18.47 -11.11
C SER A 62 -11.31 18.64 -9.71
N LEU A 63 -10.07 19.11 -9.59
CA LEU A 63 -9.45 19.42 -8.30
C LEU A 63 -10.13 20.58 -7.58
N ASN A 64 -10.62 21.58 -8.31
CA ASN A 64 -11.38 22.69 -7.75
C ASN A 64 -12.74 22.22 -7.24
N ILE A 65 -13.39 21.25 -7.90
CA ILE A 65 -14.62 20.62 -7.39
C ILE A 65 -14.30 19.87 -6.08
N LEU A 66 -13.25 19.04 -6.08
CA LEU A 66 -12.81 18.33 -4.86
C LEU A 66 -12.60 19.29 -3.68
N LYS A 67 -11.90 20.41 -3.90
CA LYS A 67 -11.65 21.42 -2.87
C LYS A 67 -12.91 22.19 -2.44
N ASN A 68 -13.56 22.86 -3.40
CA ASN A 68 -14.58 23.86 -3.09
C ASN A 68 -15.93 23.22 -2.75
N HIS A 69 -16.23 22.04 -3.32
CA HIS A 69 -17.48 21.33 -3.10
C HIS A 69 -17.34 20.28 -2.00
N PHE A 70 -16.35 19.38 -2.07
CA PHE A 70 -16.26 18.31 -1.07
C PHE A 70 -15.53 18.73 0.20
N MET A 71 -14.25 19.12 0.10
CA MET A 71 -13.43 19.42 1.28
C MET A 71 -14.07 20.52 2.15
N THR A 72 -14.51 21.62 1.52
CA THR A 72 -15.08 22.77 2.23
C THR A 72 -16.34 22.41 3.03
N HIS A 73 -17.21 21.54 2.52
CA HIS A 73 -18.43 21.14 3.22
C HIS A 73 -18.18 20.00 4.22
N LEU A 74 -17.32 19.03 3.88
CA LEU A 74 -17.01 17.92 4.78
C LEU A 74 -16.18 18.36 5.99
N GLU A 75 -15.36 19.41 5.87
CA GLU A 75 -14.64 20.02 7.00
C GLU A 75 -15.58 20.64 8.06
N GLN A 76 -16.82 20.97 7.70
CA GLN A 76 -17.82 21.52 8.60
C GLN A 76 -18.51 20.45 9.47
N ILE A 77 -18.33 19.17 9.14
CA ILE A 77 -18.87 18.06 9.95
C ILE A 77 -18.17 18.04 11.31
N ASP A 78 -18.88 17.69 12.38
CA ASP A 78 -18.30 17.61 13.71
C ASP A 78 -17.23 16.52 13.84
N GLU A 79 -16.23 16.73 14.73
CA GLU A 79 -15.13 15.78 14.94
C GLU A 79 -15.58 14.39 15.43
N ILE A 80 -16.78 14.28 16.01
CA ILE A 80 -17.36 13.02 16.48
C ILE A 80 -17.69 12.09 15.31
N ASP A 81 -18.19 12.66 14.19
CA ASP A 81 -18.58 11.91 13.00
C ASP A 81 -17.47 11.89 11.93
N PHE A 82 -16.57 12.88 11.94
CA PHE A 82 -15.44 12.96 11.00
C PHE A 82 -14.20 13.57 11.67
N CYS A 83 -13.37 12.69 12.25
CA CYS A 83 -12.24 13.10 13.07
C CYS A 83 -11.07 13.70 12.26
N ARG A 84 -10.15 14.35 12.99
CA ARG A 84 -8.99 15.02 12.38
C ARG A 84 -8.04 14.08 11.62
N GLU A 85 -7.88 12.84 12.09
CA GLU A 85 -7.03 11.85 11.41
C GLU A 85 -7.68 11.39 10.09
N ASP A 86 -8.99 11.17 10.08
CA ASP A 86 -9.74 10.81 8.87
C ASP A 86 -9.66 11.93 7.82
N ARG A 87 -9.80 13.19 8.25
CA ARG A 87 -9.60 14.37 7.38
C ARG A 87 -8.21 14.40 6.78
N ARG A 88 -7.20 14.13 7.62
CA ARG A 88 -5.81 14.13 7.18
C ARG A 88 -5.57 13.04 6.14
N ILE A 89 -6.01 11.81 6.40
CA ILE A 89 -5.87 10.71 5.46
C ILE A 89 -6.53 11.06 4.13
N LEU A 90 -7.77 11.55 4.15
CA LEU A 90 -8.51 11.87 2.92
C LEU A 90 -7.93 13.05 2.12
N PHE A 91 -7.45 14.12 2.78
CA PHE A 91 -7.24 15.40 2.09
C PHE A 91 -5.85 16.06 2.22
N SER A 92 -4.90 15.51 3.01
CA SER A 92 -3.62 16.18 3.37
C SER A 92 -2.83 16.78 2.19
N ASP A 93 -2.84 16.09 1.05
CA ASP A 93 -1.97 16.42 -0.09
C ASP A 93 -2.74 16.95 -1.30
N VAL A 94 -4.08 17.01 -1.25
CA VAL A 94 -4.93 17.50 -2.35
C VAL A 94 -4.54 18.91 -2.76
N MET A 95 -4.34 19.79 -1.77
CA MET A 95 -3.99 21.19 -2.02
C MET A 95 -2.60 21.35 -2.64
N GLN A 96 -1.64 20.51 -2.25
CA GLN A 96 -0.30 20.54 -2.81
C GLN A 96 -0.32 20.11 -4.27
N VAL A 97 -1.04 19.02 -4.59
CA VAL A 97 -1.25 18.57 -5.97
C VAL A 97 -1.94 19.63 -6.81
N ARG A 98 -2.99 20.28 -6.28
CA ARG A 98 -3.70 21.36 -6.98
C ARG A 98 -2.78 22.52 -7.30
N ASN A 99 -2.03 23.01 -6.32
CA ASN A 99 -1.15 24.17 -6.51
C ASN A 99 -0.01 23.86 -7.49
N LEU A 100 0.52 22.64 -7.46
CA LEU A 100 1.48 22.16 -8.46
C LEU A 100 0.87 22.17 -9.86
N SER A 101 -0.34 21.65 -10.00
CA SER A 101 -1.04 21.55 -11.29
C SER A 101 -1.36 22.94 -11.85
N GLU A 102 -1.79 23.86 -10.99
CA GLU A 102 -2.03 25.27 -11.33
C GLU A 102 -0.74 25.95 -11.84
N LYS A 103 0.39 25.78 -11.15
CA LYS A 103 1.71 26.24 -11.61
C LYS A 103 2.11 25.60 -12.94
N PHE A 104 1.88 24.31 -13.10
CA PHE A 104 2.22 23.57 -14.32
C PHE A 104 1.40 24.08 -15.51
N LEU A 105 0.08 24.27 -15.35
CA LEU A 105 -0.76 24.87 -16.39
C LEU A 105 -0.26 26.26 -16.79
N SER A 106 0.09 27.12 -15.82
CA SER A 106 0.61 28.46 -16.13
C SER A 106 1.87 28.42 -17.00
N GLN A 107 2.76 27.45 -16.79
CA GLN A 107 3.96 27.26 -17.61
C GLN A 107 3.62 26.76 -19.02
N LEU A 108 2.65 25.84 -19.14
CA LEU A 108 2.17 25.37 -20.45
C LEU A 108 1.51 26.49 -21.26
N GLU A 109 0.72 27.34 -20.59
CA GLU A 109 0.10 28.52 -21.20
C GLU A 109 1.14 29.57 -21.61
N GLU A 110 2.21 29.72 -20.85
CA GLU A 110 3.33 30.59 -21.23
C GLU A 110 4.04 30.09 -22.49
N CYS A 111 4.28 28.78 -22.61
CA CYS A 111 4.78 28.19 -23.86
C CYS A 111 3.86 28.51 -25.03
N ARG A 112 2.54 28.38 -24.86
CA ARG A 112 1.55 28.73 -25.89
C ARG A 112 1.59 30.20 -26.28
N ARG A 113 1.68 31.11 -25.31
CA ARG A 113 1.73 32.55 -25.57
C ARG A 113 2.99 32.95 -26.34
N ASN A 114 4.10 32.26 -26.10
CA ASN A 114 5.37 32.52 -26.75
C ASN A 114 5.45 31.91 -28.15
N ASP A 115 4.87 30.72 -28.36
CA ASP A 115 4.86 30.02 -29.64
C ASP A 115 3.55 29.22 -29.85
N ILE A 116 2.86 29.53 -30.95
CA ILE A 116 1.63 28.85 -31.38
C ILE A 116 1.87 27.36 -31.64
N PHE A 117 3.09 26.95 -32.04
CA PHE A 117 3.47 25.56 -32.27
C PHE A 117 3.94 24.81 -31.01
N LEU A 118 3.92 25.49 -29.85
CA LEU A 118 4.26 24.94 -28.55
C LEU A 118 5.69 24.37 -28.48
N ARG A 119 6.67 24.99 -29.16
CA ARG A 119 8.07 24.55 -29.05
C ARG A 119 8.56 24.70 -27.61
N GLY A 120 9.24 23.67 -27.11
CA GLY A 120 9.77 23.62 -25.75
C GLY A 120 8.79 23.09 -24.71
N ILE A 121 7.57 22.70 -25.09
CA ILE A 121 6.58 22.13 -24.16
C ILE A 121 7.15 20.89 -23.43
N PHE A 122 7.91 20.04 -24.12
CA PHE A 122 8.52 18.84 -23.53
C PHE A 122 9.63 19.15 -22.53
N LYS A 123 10.32 20.29 -22.69
CA LYS A 123 11.32 20.76 -21.72
C LYS A 123 10.64 21.16 -20.41
N VAL A 124 9.55 21.93 -20.49
CA VAL A 124 8.72 22.27 -19.32
C VAL A 124 8.23 21.01 -18.62
N ILE A 125 7.66 20.06 -19.36
CA ILE A 125 7.17 18.79 -18.80
C ILE A 125 8.30 18.02 -18.11
N SER A 126 9.47 17.93 -18.75
CA SER A 126 10.63 17.24 -18.18
C SER A 126 11.10 17.90 -16.88
N GLU A 127 11.18 19.23 -16.85
CA GLU A 127 11.63 19.98 -15.68
C GLU A 127 10.69 19.82 -14.48
N VAL A 128 9.38 19.95 -14.70
CA VAL A 128 8.38 19.79 -13.64
C VAL A 128 8.31 18.33 -13.17
N SER A 129 8.40 17.37 -14.08
CA SER A 129 8.45 15.93 -13.75
C SER A 129 9.64 15.57 -12.87
N GLN A 130 10.79 16.21 -13.10
CA GLN A 130 12.00 15.93 -12.34
C GLN A 130 12.04 16.61 -10.96
N LYS A 131 11.52 17.83 -10.85
CA LYS A 131 11.66 18.66 -9.63
C LYS A 131 10.45 18.57 -8.70
N ASP A 132 9.25 18.64 -9.26
CA ASP A 132 8.05 18.99 -8.49
C ASP A 132 7.07 17.81 -8.37
N PHE A 133 7.10 16.82 -9.29
CA PHE A 133 6.15 15.71 -9.30
C PHE A 133 6.30 14.71 -8.14
N LYS A 134 7.30 14.87 -7.26
CA LYS A 134 7.34 14.15 -5.98
C LYS A 134 6.05 14.34 -5.16
N ILE A 135 5.37 15.47 -5.30
CA ILE A 135 4.08 15.74 -4.64
C ILE A 135 3.01 14.72 -5.07
N TYR A 136 3.01 14.28 -6.33
CA TYR A 136 2.11 13.22 -6.79
C TYR A 136 2.44 11.88 -6.14
N VAL A 137 3.73 11.56 -5.98
CA VAL A 137 4.17 10.33 -5.30
C VAL A 137 3.66 10.32 -3.86
N ASP A 138 3.83 11.42 -3.14
CA ASP A 138 3.38 11.55 -1.75
C ASP A 138 1.85 11.46 -1.65
N TYR A 139 1.12 12.07 -2.57
CA TYR A 139 -0.33 11.93 -2.67
C TYR A 139 -0.73 10.47 -2.92
N CYS A 140 -0.28 9.87 -4.03
CA CYS A 140 -0.70 8.55 -4.47
C CYS A 140 -0.32 7.44 -3.47
N SER A 141 0.75 7.61 -2.69
CA SER A 141 1.22 6.63 -1.70
C SER A 141 0.15 6.20 -0.69
N TYR A 142 -0.80 7.07 -0.37
CA TYR A 142 -1.86 6.79 0.62
C TYR A 142 -3.21 6.44 -0.02
N GLN A 143 -3.28 6.16 -1.33
CA GLN A 143 -4.53 5.89 -2.03
C GLN A 143 -5.34 4.76 -1.37
N ASN A 144 -4.72 3.62 -1.07
CA ASN A 144 -5.42 2.48 -0.47
C ASN A 144 -5.93 2.81 0.95
N SER A 145 -5.17 3.58 1.74
CA SER A 145 -5.60 4.04 3.07
C SER A 145 -6.77 5.03 2.97
N ARG A 146 -6.80 5.89 1.94
CA ARG A 146 -7.95 6.77 1.64
C ARG A 146 -9.19 5.98 1.27
N ASP A 147 -9.07 5.02 0.37
CA ASP A 147 -10.19 4.19 -0.10
C ASP A 147 -10.80 3.39 1.06
N ARG A 148 -9.97 2.78 1.90
CA ARG A 148 -10.41 2.08 3.13
C ARG A 148 -11.10 3.04 4.11
N THR A 149 -10.56 4.24 4.29
CA THR A 149 -11.11 5.25 5.20
C THR A 149 -12.46 5.78 4.71
N LEU A 150 -12.57 6.13 3.43
CA LEU A 150 -13.83 6.57 2.83
C LEU A 150 -14.88 5.47 2.88
N THR A 151 -14.51 4.24 2.50
CA THR A 151 -15.41 3.08 2.58
C THR A 151 -15.92 2.88 4.01
N ARG A 152 -15.02 2.94 5.00
CA ARG A 152 -15.41 2.86 6.41
C ARG A 152 -16.38 3.98 6.81
N LEU A 153 -16.11 5.23 6.46
CA LEU A 153 -16.95 6.37 6.84
C LEU A 153 -18.34 6.31 6.19
N THR A 154 -18.42 5.85 4.94
CA THR A 154 -19.68 5.68 4.20
C THR A 154 -20.49 4.50 4.71
N GLN A 155 -19.84 3.41 5.12
CA GLN A 155 -20.50 2.23 5.70
C GLN A 155 -20.72 2.34 7.23
N GLN A 156 -20.16 3.37 7.87
CA GLN A 156 -20.30 3.56 9.31
C GLN A 156 -21.72 3.97 9.67
N HIS A 157 -22.29 3.16 10.55
CA HIS A 157 -23.54 3.39 11.26
C HIS A 157 -23.27 4.19 12.54
N ARG A 158 -24.19 5.09 12.93
CA ARG A 158 -23.99 6.07 14.01
C ARG A 158 -23.44 5.40 15.29
N PRO A 159 -22.34 5.89 15.91
CA PRO A 159 -21.76 5.25 17.09
C PRO A 159 -22.72 5.31 18.29
N ALA A 160 -22.86 4.18 18.99
CA ALA A 160 -23.78 4.04 20.13
C ALA A 160 -23.47 4.97 21.33
N SER A 161 -22.28 5.57 21.38
CA SER A 161 -21.85 6.50 22.42
C SER A 161 -22.62 7.83 22.41
N THR A 162 -23.07 8.31 21.25
CA THR A 162 -23.83 9.56 21.12
C THR A 162 -25.29 9.42 21.57
N LEU A 163 -25.76 8.18 21.77
CA LEU A 163 -27.10 7.88 22.28
C LEU A 163 -27.19 7.93 23.81
N ARG A 164 -26.06 8.12 24.53
CA ARG A 164 -26.06 8.10 26.01
C ARG A 164 -26.61 9.36 26.68
N GLU A 165 -26.78 10.47 25.98
CA GLU A 165 -27.28 11.73 26.58
C GLU A 165 -28.81 11.86 26.61
N TYR A 166 -29.54 10.96 25.96
CA TYR A 166 -31.00 10.89 26.09
C TYR A 166 -31.37 9.47 26.48
N THR A 167 -32.09 9.31 27.60
CA THR A 167 -32.63 8.05 28.16
C THR A 167 -31.72 7.19 29.06
N VAL A 168 -31.34 7.72 30.23
CA VAL A 168 -31.10 6.87 31.43
C VAL A 168 -31.89 7.38 32.67
N GLY A 169 -32.74 8.39 32.51
CA GLY A 169 -33.53 8.94 33.63
C GLY A 169 -34.76 8.13 34.02
N GLU A 170 -35.42 7.44 33.07
CA GLU A 170 -36.75 6.87 33.32
C GLU A 170 -37.03 5.66 32.44
N VAL A 171 -36.57 4.46 32.79
CA VAL A 171 -37.31 3.21 32.49
C VAL A 171 -36.84 2.14 33.48
N SER A 172 -37.58 2.01 34.58
CA SER A 172 -37.56 0.80 35.41
C SER A 172 -38.67 -0.16 34.95
N GLU A 173 -38.34 -1.45 34.98
CA GLU A 173 -39.25 -2.62 34.99
C GLU A 173 -40.19 -2.84 33.80
N ARG A 174 -39.71 -3.59 32.79
CA ARG A 174 -40.41 -4.73 32.15
C ARG A 174 -39.49 -5.36 31.09
N LEU A 175 -39.36 -6.69 31.09
CA LEU A 175 -38.55 -7.47 30.13
C LEU A 175 -38.90 -7.22 28.64
N GLY A 176 -40.06 -6.62 28.33
CA GLY A 176 -40.43 -6.21 26.97
C GLY A 176 -39.73 -4.94 26.49
N THR A 177 -39.33 -4.04 27.39
CA THR A 177 -38.75 -2.75 27.04
C THR A 177 -37.30 -2.87 26.61
N VAL A 178 -36.55 -3.85 27.12
CA VAL A 178 -35.15 -4.09 26.70
C VAL A 178 -35.09 -4.51 25.22
N LYS A 179 -35.97 -5.39 24.76
CA LYS A 179 -36.01 -5.83 23.35
C LYS A 179 -36.53 -4.73 22.43
N TYR A 180 -37.46 -3.90 22.89
CA TYR A 180 -37.90 -2.69 22.18
C TYR A 180 -36.77 -1.65 22.10
N LEU A 181 -36.05 -1.40 23.19
CA LEU A 181 -34.89 -0.51 23.23
C LEU A 181 -33.74 -1.05 22.37
N GLU A 182 -33.46 -2.35 22.40
CA GLU A 182 -32.50 -2.97 21.49
C GLU A 182 -32.92 -2.80 20.04
N ASN A 183 -34.20 -2.98 19.71
CA ASN A 183 -34.70 -2.77 18.34
C ASN A 183 -34.66 -1.30 17.91
N VAL A 184 -34.98 -0.37 18.80
CA VAL A 184 -34.90 1.08 18.55
C VAL A 184 -33.44 1.52 18.42
N LEU A 185 -32.55 1.06 19.30
CA LEU A 185 -31.11 1.31 19.23
C LEU A 185 -30.54 0.68 17.95
N THR A 186 -30.92 -0.55 17.61
CA THR A 186 -30.49 -1.22 16.36
C THR A 186 -31.01 -0.49 15.12
N ALA A 187 -32.26 -0.03 15.13
CA ALA A 187 -32.85 0.77 14.04
C ALA A 187 -32.19 2.16 13.91
N ARG A 188 -31.74 2.75 15.02
CA ARG A 188 -31.09 4.06 15.06
C ARG A 188 -29.59 4.00 14.78
N ILE A 189 -28.94 2.89 15.13
CA ILE A 189 -27.58 2.54 14.69
C ILE A 189 -27.58 2.34 13.18
N ARG A 190 -28.59 1.65 12.62
CA ARG A 190 -28.73 1.46 11.15
C ARG A 190 -28.92 2.74 10.33
N GLN A 191 -29.07 3.92 10.94
CA GLN A 191 -29.09 5.15 10.16
C GLN A 191 -27.69 5.47 9.63
N PRO A 192 -27.59 5.95 8.36
CA PRO A 192 -26.32 6.38 7.80
C PRO A 192 -25.73 7.49 8.66
N SER A 193 -24.40 7.48 8.85
CA SER A 193 -23.68 8.54 9.57
C SER A 193 -23.99 9.92 8.98
N VAL A 194 -23.79 10.98 9.78
CA VAL A 194 -23.90 12.37 9.28
C VAL A 194 -22.96 12.57 8.08
N PHE A 195 -21.78 11.97 8.13
CA PHE A 195 -20.85 11.94 7.00
C PHE A 195 -21.48 11.32 5.75
N ALA A 196 -22.05 10.12 5.84
CA ALA A 196 -22.64 9.43 4.69
C ALA A 196 -23.83 10.21 4.09
N GLN A 197 -24.67 10.83 4.94
CA GLN A 197 -25.79 11.66 4.50
C GLN A 197 -25.32 12.92 3.77
N THR A 198 -24.38 13.65 4.37
CA THR A 198 -23.78 14.86 3.77
C THR A 198 -23.08 14.51 2.46
N LEU A 199 -22.32 13.42 2.42
CA LEU A 199 -21.65 12.96 1.20
C LEU A 199 -22.66 12.64 0.10
N SER A 200 -23.72 11.89 0.39
CA SER A 200 -24.77 11.57 -0.59
C SER A 200 -25.44 12.84 -1.14
N SER A 201 -25.71 13.83 -0.27
CA SER A 201 -26.22 15.12 -0.70
C SER A 201 -25.24 15.86 -1.62
N LEU A 202 -23.93 15.84 -1.30
CA LEU A 202 -22.92 16.49 -2.12
C LEU A 202 -22.77 15.83 -3.49
N GLU A 203 -22.75 14.49 -3.55
CA GLU A 203 -22.61 13.73 -4.81
C GLU A 203 -23.81 13.89 -5.75
N SER A 204 -25.00 14.19 -5.21
CA SER A 204 -26.19 14.48 -6.01
C SER A 204 -26.16 15.85 -6.72
N SER A 205 -25.20 16.71 -6.38
CA SER A 205 -25.06 18.04 -6.98
C SER A 205 -24.75 17.95 -8.48
N PRO A 206 -25.36 18.79 -9.33
CA PRO A 206 -25.07 18.81 -10.77
C PRO A 206 -23.61 19.15 -11.09
N VAL A 207 -22.91 19.84 -10.18
CA VAL A 207 -21.48 20.16 -10.31
C VAL A 207 -20.62 18.89 -10.36
N CYS A 208 -21.07 17.80 -9.74
CA CYS A 208 -20.37 16.52 -9.72
C CYS A 208 -20.57 15.71 -11.01
N GLN A 209 -21.56 16.07 -11.86
CA GLN A 209 -21.86 15.35 -13.11
C GLN A 209 -22.06 13.83 -12.91
N GLY A 210 -22.60 13.42 -11.76
CA GLY A 210 -22.81 12.01 -11.40
C GLY A 210 -21.56 11.28 -10.89
N LEU A 211 -20.44 11.98 -10.67
CA LEU A 211 -19.22 11.42 -10.10
C LEU A 211 -19.23 11.47 -8.56
N SER A 212 -18.74 10.39 -7.95
CA SER A 212 -18.59 10.27 -6.49
C SER A 212 -17.34 10.99 -5.97
N LEU A 213 -17.26 11.23 -4.65
CA LEU A 213 -16.03 11.72 -4.00
C LEU A 213 -14.84 10.80 -4.28
N GLN A 214 -15.06 9.48 -4.26
CA GLN A 214 -14.04 8.49 -4.60
C GLN A 214 -13.45 8.75 -5.99
N SER A 215 -14.31 9.05 -6.98
CA SER A 215 -13.89 9.38 -8.34
C SER A 215 -13.00 10.62 -8.37
N PHE A 216 -13.32 11.66 -7.59
CA PHE A 216 -12.51 12.88 -7.50
C PHE A 216 -11.17 12.66 -6.78
N LEU A 217 -11.11 11.80 -5.76
CA LEU A 217 -9.88 11.47 -5.04
C LEU A 217 -8.90 10.66 -5.91
N LEU A 218 -9.39 9.93 -6.91
CA LEU A 218 -8.56 9.15 -7.85
C LEU A 218 -7.96 9.97 -8.98
N VAL A 219 -8.48 11.17 -9.26
CA VAL A 219 -8.08 11.95 -10.45
C VAL A 219 -6.57 12.25 -10.50
N PRO A 220 -5.85 12.54 -9.39
CA PRO A 220 -4.39 12.73 -9.45
C PRO A 220 -3.61 11.53 -10.00
N MET A 221 -3.99 10.31 -9.61
CA MET A 221 -3.35 9.08 -10.12
C MET A 221 -3.72 8.83 -11.59
N GLN A 222 -4.96 9.14 -11.98
CA GLN A 222 -5.39 9.08 -13.38
C GLN A 222 -4.68 10.14 -14.24
N ARG A 223 -4.37 11.33 -13.68
CA ARG A 223 -3.71 12.40 -14.41
C ARG A 223 -2.28 12.00 -14.78
N ILE A 224 -1.50 11.51 -13.80
CA ILE A 224 -0.11 11.18 -14.06
C ILE A 224 0.03 10.01 -15.05
N THR A 225 -0.89 9.05 -14.99
CA THR A 225 -0.95 7.93 -15.94
C THR A 225 -1.45 8.35 -17.32
N LYS A 226 -2.33 9.35 -17.42
CA LYS A 226 -2.79 9.90 -18.71
C LYS A 226 -1.72 10.78 -19.38
N LEU A 227 -0.94 11.55 -18.64
CA LEU A 227 0.10 12.42 -19.19
C LEU A 227 1.11 11.64 -20.04
N GLN A 228 1.62 10.49 -19.57
CA GLN A 228 2.52 9.65 -20.36
C GLN A 228 1.87 9.13 -21.66
N LEU A 229 0.57 8.83 -21.65
CA LEU A 229 -0.15 8.39 -22.85
C LEU A 229 -0.31 9.52 -23.87
N LEU A 230 -0.53 10.75 -23.40
CA LEU A 230 -0.60 11.93 -24.26
C LEU A 230 0.75 12.20 -24.94
N ILE A 231 1.87 12.10 -24.19
CA ILE A 231 3.21 12.24 -24.78
C ILE A 231 3.52 11.09 -25.76
N GLY A 232 3.13 9.86 -25.42
CA GLY A 232 3.24 8.73 -26.34
C GLY A 232 2.45 8.93 -27.64
N ALA A 233 1.24 9.50 -27.55
CA ALA A 233 0.43 9.83 -28.72
C ALA A 233 1.10 10.90 -29.59
N VAL A 234 1.71 11.93 -28.98
CA VAL A 234 2.46 12.95 -29.71
C VAL A 234 3.64 12.34 -30.46
N LEU A 235 4.42 11.46 -29.81
CA LEU A 235 5.57 10.79 -30.43
C LEU A 235 5.20 9.97 -31.68
N ASN A 236 3.99 9.43 -31.76
CA ASN A 236 3.51 8.69 -32.95
C ASN A 236 3.37 9.57 -34.19
N TYR A 237 3.22 10.89 -34.02
CA TYR A 237 3.09 11.85 -35.12
C TYR A 237 4.39 12.58 -35.44
N MET A 238 5.45 12.37 -34.64
CA MET A 238 6.76 13.02 -34.81
C MET A 238 7.68 12.19 -35.70
N GLU A 239 8.46 12.89 -36.52
CA GLU A 239 9.55 12.27 -37.28
C GLU A 239 10.81 12.17 -36.41
N GLN A 240 11.66 11.17 -36.64
CA GLN A 240 12.86 10.96 -35.82
C GLN A 240 13.90 12.09 -35.95
N ASN A 241 13.85 12.84 -37.05
CA ASN A 241 14.73 13.98 -37.30
C ASN A 241 14.17 15.30 -36.73
N ASP A 242 13.00 15.27 -36.08
CA ASP A 242 12.42 16.45 -35.44
C ASP A 242 13.29 16.90 -34.27
N GLU A 243 13.54 18.21 -34.16
CA GLU A 243 14.40 18.79 -33.12
C GLU A 243 13.87 18.53 -31.70
N GLU A 244 12.56 18.33 -31.53
CA GLU A 244 11.93 18.04 -30.24
C GLU A 244 11.78 16.53 -29.96
N TYR A 245 12.21 15.65 -30.87
CA TYR A 245 12.01 14.20 -30.75
C TYR A 245 12.74 13.62 -29.52
N GLU A 246 13.97 14.05 -29.25
CA GLU A 246 14.70 13.60 -28.06
C GLU A 246 14.15 14.20 -26.75
N ASP A 247 13.71 15.46 -26.79
CA ASP A 247 13.08 16.11 -25.63
C ASP A 247 11.75 15.43 -25.25
N SER A 248 10.95 15.03 -26.24
CA SER A 248 9.69 14.30 -26.03
C SER A 248 9.92 12.88 -25.49
N LYS A 249 10.92 12.14 -25.98
CA LYS A 249 11.32 10.85 -25.38
C LYS A 249 11.76 11.01 -23.93
N LYS A 250 12.55 12.04 -23.63
CA LYS A 250 13.01 12.34 -22.27
C LYS A 250 11.83 12.66 -21.35
N ALA A 251 10.88 13.48 -21.81
CA ALA A 251 9.65 13.78 -21.08
C ALA A 251 8.85 12.49 -20.79
N LEU A 252 8.68 11.62 -21.80
CA LEU A 252 7.99 10.34 -21.63
C LEU A 252 8.69 9.44 -20.61
N TYR A 253 10.02 9.32 -20.68
CA TYR A 253 10.79 8.54 -19.71
C TYR A 253 10.61 9.04 -18.28
N LEU A 254 10.69 10.36 -18.07
CA LEU A 254 10.51 10.97 -16.74
C LEU A 254 9.09 10.76 -16.21
N LEU A 255 8.06 10.90 -17.05
CA LEU A 255 6.67 10.63 -16.64
C LEU A 255 6.45 9.16 -16.27
N ASN A 256 6.97 8.21 -17.06
CA ASN A 256 6.92 6.79 -16.73
C ASN A 256 7.60 6.51 -15.38
N LYS A 257 8.73 7.16 -15.12
CA LYS A 257 9.41 7.06 -13.82
C LYS A 257 8.54 7.57 -12.68
N VAL A 258 7.86 8.71 -12.84
CA VAL A 258 6.95 9.23 -11.79
C VAL A 258 5.79 8.27 -11.53
N VAL A 259 5.21 7.66 -12.57
CA VAL A 259 4.15 6.64 -12.41
C VAL A 259 4.69 5.43 -11.63
N HIS A 260 5.89 4.96 -11.96
CA HIS A 260 6.55 3.88 -11.24
C HIS A 260 6.77 4.26 -9.76
N ASP A 261 7.28 5.46 -9.49
CA ASP A 261 7.55 5.97 -8.15
C ASP A 261 6.24 6.10 -7.34
N CYS A 262 5.12 6.49 -7.95
CA CYS A 262 3.81 6.50 -7.31
C CYS A 262 3.38 5.09 -6.85
N ASN A 263 3.53 4.09 -7.73
CA ASN A 263 3.20 2.70 -7.41
C ASN A 263 4.11 2.13 -6.31
N GLU A 264 5.42 2.45 -6.35
CA GLU A 264 6.35 2.10 -5.26
C GLU A 264 5.99 2.79 -3.94
N GLY A 265 5.52 4.04 -4.00
CA GLY A 265 5.00 4.77 -2.85
C GLY A 265 3.85 4.06 -2.17
N VAL A 266 2.86 3.60 -2.94
CA VAL A 266 1.74 2.78 -2.45
C VAL A 266 2.26 1.52 -1.76
N ARG A 267 3.11 0.76 -2.45
CA ARG A 267 3.72 -0.45 -1.89
C ARG A 267 4.53 -0.18 -0.63
N SER A 268 5.21 0.97 -0.53
CA SER A 268 5.99 1.36 0.65
C SER A 268 5.10 1.58 1.87
N VAL A 269 3.99 2.30 1.70
CA VAL A 269 3.02 2.54 2.78
C VAL A 269 2.39 1.22 3.24
N GLU A 270 2.00 0.35 2.32
CA GLU A 270 1.43 -0.97 2.68
C GLU A 270 2.43 -1.84 3.45
N ARG A 271 3.69 -1.87 3.01
CA ARG A 271 4.77 -2.57 3.71
C ARG A 271 4.96 -2.01 5.12
N MET A 272 4.88 -0.68 5.28
CA MET A 272 4.97 -0.02 6.58
C MET A 272 3.78 -0.37 7.50
N GLU A 273 2.55 -0.32 6.98
CA GLU A 273 1.33 -0.73 7.72
C GLU A 273 1.44 -2.19 8.17
N GLU A 274 1.93 -3.08 7.31
CA GLU A 274 2.15 -4.48 7.68
C GLU A 274 3.18 -4.63 8.80
N LEU A 275 4.31 -3.91 8.74
CA LEU A 275 5.30 -3.94 9.81
C LEU A 275 4.74 -3.38 11.13
N MET A 276 3.92 -2.33 11.07
CA MET A 276 3.26 -1.77 12.24
C MET A 276 2.30 -2.77 12.87
N GLN A 277 1.57 -3.54 12.06
CA GLN A 277 0.68 -4.57 12.58
C GLN A 277 1.48 -5.75 13.15
N LEU A 278 2.56 -6.17 12.49
CA LEU A 278 3.41 -7.25 12.95
C LEU A 278 4.12 -6.91 14.26
N SER A 279 4.55 -5.65 14.45
CA SER A 279 5.23 -5.21 15.68
C SER A 279 4.33 -5.37 16.92
N LYS A 280 3.02 -5.18 16.77
CA LYS A 280 2.03 -5.39 17.85
C LYS A 280 1.90 -6.88 18.24
N GLN A 281 2.15 -7.77 17.29
CA GLN A 281 2.01 -9.22 17.47
C GLN A 281 3.31 -9.90 17.93
N LEU A 282 4.47 -9.33 17.61
CA LEU A 282 5.78 -9.93 17.84
C LEU A 282 6.43 -9.38 19.12
N LYS A 283 6.72 -10.28 20.08
CA LYS A 283 7.46 -9.95 21.30
C LYS A 283 8.82 -10.62 21.31
N PHE A 284 9.84 -9.91 21.77
CA PHE A 284 11.18 -10.44 21.96
C PHE A 284 11.22 -11.28 23.25
N ASP A 285 11.77 -12.50 23.17
CA ASP A 285 12.00 -13.30 24.38
C ASP A 285 13.13 -12.74 25.25
N ARG A 286 13.18 -13.14 26.52
CA ARG A 286 14.22 -12.70 27.45
C ARG A 286 15.60 -13.13 26.95
N GLY A 287 16.52 -12.17 26.81
CA GLY A 287 17.89 -12.43 26.37
C GLY A 287 18.09 -12.51 24.85
N ILE A 288 17.09 -12.10 24.06
CA ILE A 288 17.24 -11.79 22.63
C ILE A 288 17.60 -10.32 22.48
N LYS A 289 18.61 -10.00 21.67
CA LYS A 289 18.98 -8.61 21.36
C LYS A 289 17.79 -7.93 20.68
N THR A 290 17.27 -6.86 21.28
CA THR A 290 16.20 -6.07 20.69
C THR A 290 16.74 -5.28 19.50
N MET A 291 15.89 -5.11 18.48
CA MET A 291 16.17 -4.24 17.35
C MET A 291 14.89 -3.49 16.98
N PRO A 292 14.98 -2.30 16.38
CA PRO A 292 13.82 -1.64 15.83
C PRO A 292 13.30 -2.49 14.66
N LEU A 293 12.04 -2.94 14.75
CA LEU A 293 11.38 -3.62 13.63
C LEU A 293 11.12 -2.63 12.50
N TYR A 294 10.81 -1.38 12.86
CA TYR A 294 10.62 -0.26 11.95
C TYR A 294 11.93 0.17 11.28
N SER A 295 11.95 0.10 9.97
CA SER A 295 12.97 0.71 9.12
C SER A 295 12.29 1.10 7.81
N SER A 296 12.63 2.28 7.27
CA SER A 296 12.10 2.73 5.97
C SER A 296 12.49 1.82 4.81
N SER A 297 13.54 1.02 4.98
CA SER A 297 14.04 0.08 3.97
C SER A 297 13.66 -1.37 4.25
N ARG A 298 12.97 -1.67 5.35
CA ARG A 298 12.61 -3.05 5.70
C ARG A 298 11.20 -3.37 5.20
N TRP A 299 11.02 -4.57 4.66
CA TRP A 299 9.70 -5.12 4.40
C TRP A 299 9.68 -6.62 4.58
N LEU A 300 8.50 -7.14 4.91
CA LEU A 300 8.28 -8.56 5.02
C LEU A 300 8.15 -9.15 3.61
N VAL A 301 9.01 -10.11 3.28
CA VAL A 301 9.00 -10.86 2.02
C VAL A 301 8.07 -12.07 2.14
N LYS A 302 8.15 -12.82 3.24
CA LYS A 302 7.29 -13.98 3.49
C LYS A 302 7.19 -14.27 4.99
N LYS A 303 6.01 -14.68 5.46
CA LYS A 303 5.81 -15.24 6.81
C LYS A 303 5.02 -16.54 6.73
N GLY A 304 5.28 -17.46 7.66
CA GLY A 304 4.50 -18.69 7.73
C GLY A 304 5.00 -19.69 8.76
N LYS A 305 4.20 -20.73 8.94
CA LYS A 305 4.47 -21.86 9.84
C LYS A 305 5.22 -22.94 9.07
N LEU A 306 6.34 -23.38 9.61
CA LEU A 306 7.14 -24.50 9.13
C LEU A 306 7.26 -25.58 10.22
N THR A 307 7.67 -26.77 9.81
CA THR A 307 7.89 -27.90 10.72
C THR A 307 9.38 -28.12 10.89
N GLU A 308 9.90 -27.90 12.10
CA GLU A 308 11.27 -28.25 12.47
C GLU A 308 11.30 -29.68 12.98
N LEU A 309 12.14 -30.52 12.36
CA LEU A 309 12.42 -31.88 12.80
C LEU A 309 13.62 -31.90 13.74
N LYS A 310 13.49 -32.63 14.86
CA LYS A 310 14.59 -32.94 15.76
C LYS A 310 14.97 -34.41 15.63
N PRO A 311 16.00 -34.74 14.85
CA PRO A 311 16.39 -36.12 14.61
C PRO A 311 16.84 -36.82 15.90
N GLU A 312 17.41 -36.11 16.87
CA GLU A 312 17.91 -36.72 18.10
C GLU A 312 16.80 -37.32 18.98
N TYR A 313 15.57 -36.81 18.86
CA TYR A 313 14.44 -37.19 19.71
C TYR A 313 13.21 -37.65 18.91
N PHE A 314 13.36 -37.82 17.59
CA PHE A 314 12.29 -38.14 16.65
C PHE A 314 11.01 -37.30 16.84
N ASN A 315 11.16 -36.04 17.24
CA ASN A 315 10.05 -35.14 17.51
C ASN A 315 10.03 -34.00 16.50
N SER A 316 8.85 -33.49 16.19
CA SER A 316 8.66 -32.32 15.36
C SER A 316 8.10 -31.17 16.19
N ARG A 317 8.46 -29.94 15.83
CA ARG A 317 7.85 -28.75 16.43
C ARG A 317 7.50 -27.73 15.36
N SER A 318 6.41 -27.02 15.61
CA SER A 318 6.03 -25.88 14.78
C SER A 318 6.96 -24.70 15.05
N ILE A 319 7.53 -24.14 14.00
CA ILE A 319 8.31 -22.90 14.03
C ILE A 319 7.68 -21.90 13.06
N TYR A 320 7.64 -20.63 13.44
CA TYR A 320 7.22 -19.56 12.55
C TYR A 320 8.46 -18.84 12.03
N VAL A 321 8.51 -18.66 10.71
CA VAL A 321 9.61 -17.96 10.04
C VAL A 321 9.05 -16.69 9.44
N PHE A 322 9.71 -15.56 9.72
CA PHE A 322 9.45 -14.28 9.10
C PHE A 322 10.70 -13.87 8.34
N ILE A 323 10.57 -13.76 7.03
CA ILE A 323 11.61 -13.36 6.11
C ILE A 323 11.37 -11.90 5.77
N PHE A 324 12.29 -11.05 6.18
CA PHE A 324 12.40 -9.69 5.71
C PHE A 324 13.44 -9.63 4.58
N ASN A 325 13.45 -8.53 3.84
CA ASN A 325 14.44 -8.29 2.80
C ASN A 325 15.88 -8.24 3.35
N ASP A 326 16.07 -7.77 4.58
CA ASP A 326 17.38 -7.60 5.22
C ASP A 326 17.64 -8.59 6.37
N MET A 327 16.62 -9.29 6.86
CA MET A 327 16.70 -10.14 8.06
C MET A 327 15.82 -11.37 8.01
N LEU A 328 16.12 -12.36 8.85
CA LEU A 328 15.26 -13.52 9.10
C LEU A 328 15.01 -13.69 10.59
N PHE A 329 13.75 -13.87 10.95
CA PHE A 329 13.28 -14.07 12.31
C PHE A 329 12.67 -15.46 12.47
N LEU A 330 13.03 -16.11 13.57
CA LEU A 330 12.49 -17.40 13.99
C LEU A 330 11.67 -17.19 15.26
N ALA A 331 10.42 -17.61 15.27
CA ALA A 331 9.50 -17.42 16.38
C ALA A 331 8.68 -18.67 16.69
N ARG A 332 8.01 -18.65 17.84
CA ARG A 332 6.90 -19.56 18.15
C ARG A 332 5.62 -18.80 18.38
N LYS A 333 4.48 -19.39 18.02
CA LYS A 333 3.16 -18.87 18.40
C LYS A 333 2.96 -19.04 19.90
N ARG A 334 2.51 -17.99 20.60
CA ARG A 334 2.07 -18.08 21.99
C ARG A 334 0.68 -18.71 22.01
N SER A 335 0.56 -19.90 22.60
CA SER A 335 -0.73 -20.42 23.05
C SER A 335 -1.22 -19.56 24.21
N TYR A 336 -2.52 -19.24 24.23
CA TYR A 336 -3.16 -18.61 25.38
C TYR A 336 -2.93 -19.52 26.59
N LEU A 337 -2.09 -19.10 27.52
CA LEU A 337 -2.16 -19.63 28.87
C LEU A 337 -3.54 -19.23 29.39
N THR A 338 -4.32 -20.21 29.81
CA THR A 338 -5.44 -20.01 30.73
C THR A 338 -5.00 -19.01 31.81
N PRO A 339 -5.85 -18.04 32.19
CA PRO A 339 -5.47 -17.08 33.24
C PRO A 339 -4.99 -17.87 34.46
N PRO A 340 -3.91 -17.41 35.13
CA PRO A 340 -3.42 -18.10 36.31
C PRO A 340 -4.58 -18.22 37.29
N LYS A 341 -4.89 -19.44 37.73
CA LYS A 341 -5.87 -19.67 38.80
C LYS A 341 -5.43 -18.77 39.96
N LEU A 342 -6.28 -17.82 40.33
CA LEU A 342 -6.14 -17.13 41.61
C LEU A 342 -6.09 -18.23 42.66
N THR A 343 -4.90 -18.43 43.24
CA THR A 343 -4.79 -19.23 44.45
C THR A 343 -5.65 -18.52 45.48
N SER A 344 -6.72 -19.20 45.89
CA SER A 344 -7.56 -18.79 47.00
C SER A 344 -6.66 -18.58 48.22
N ARG A 345 -6.37 -17.31 48.53
CA ARG A 345 -5.73 -16.93 49.77
C ARG A 345 -6.74 -17.23 50.87
N GLN A 346 -6.46 -18.24 51.69
CA GLN A 346 -7.27 -18.59 52.85
C GLN A 346 -7.50 -17.35 53.70
N GLU A 347 -8.77 -17.03 53.91
CA GLU A 347 -9.22 -16.20 55.02
C GLU A 347 -8.85 -16.91 56.32
N GLY A 348 -7.92 -16.31 57.07
CA GLY A 348 -7.52 -16.75 58.40
C GLY A 348 -7.60 -15.59 59.37
N ARG A 349 -8.77 -15.48 60.01
CA ARG A 349 -9.11 -14.93 61.33
C ARG A 349 -8.23 -13.83 61.97
N VAL A 350 -8.96 -12.78 62.35
CA VAL A 350 -8.68 -11.77 63.37
C VAL A 350 -8.27 -12.38 64.73
N GLY A 351 -7.30 -11.75 65.40
CA GLY A 351 -6.96 -11.97 66.81
C GLY A 351 -6.01 -10.88 67.33
N GLU A 352 -6.39 -10.28 68.45
CA GLU A 352 -5.94 -9.03 69.06
C GLU A 352 -4.61 -9.09 69.87
N HIS A 353 -4.21 -7.89 70.32
CA HIS A 353 -3.29 -7.55 71.42
C HIS A 353 -1.78 -7.56 71.14
N ALA A 354 -0.92 -6.79 71.79
CA ALA A 354 -0.90 -5.49 72.48
C ALA A 354 0.54 -5.36 73.02
N HIS A 355 1.03 -4.11 73.17
CA HIS A 355 2.28 -3.71 73.86
C HIS A 355 3.59 -4.08 73.15
N GLY A 356 4.60 -3.21 73.04
CA GLY A 356 4.84 -1.87 73.59
C GLY A 356 6.35 -1.61 73.49
N SER A 357 6.74 -0.34 73.59
CA SER A 357 8.06 0.15 74.05
C SER A 357 9.31 -0.16 73.19
N THR A 358 10.30 0.69 72.93
CA THR A 358 10.61 2.13 73.16
C THR A 358 11.94 2.39 72.41
N LEU A 359 12.29 3.67 72.23
CA LEU A 359 13.65 4.25 72.13
C LEU A 359 14.23 4.53 70.73
N PHE A 360 14.07 5.80 70.34
CA PHE A 360 15.12 6.58 69.67
C PHE A 360 16.29 6.86 70.65
N PRO A 361 17.45 7.30 70.15
CA PRO A 361 17.69 8.76 70.20
C PRO A 361 18.33 9.37 68.94
N HIS A 362 18.04 10.67 68.79
CA HIS A 362 18.65 11.68 67.93
C HIS A 362 20.18 11.79 68.15
N THR A 363 21.03 12.31 67.25
CA THR A 363 21.20 13.76 66.97
C THR A 363 22.40 14.03 66.02
N THR A 364 22.32 15.15 65.26
CA THR A 364 23.40 16.07 64.79
C THR A 364 24.48 15.54 63.82
N GLY A 365 25.02 16.24 62.81
CA GLY A 365 24.93 17.61 62.29
C GLY A 365 26.12 17.88 61.33
N ARG A 366 26.06 19.00 60.58
CA ARG A 366 27.13 19.71 59.82
C ARG A 366 27.56 19.27 58.39
N THR A 367 27.06 20.06 57.43
CA THR A 367 27.77 20.94 56.47
C THR A 367 29.24 20.69 56.09
N SER A 368 29.53 20.56 54.79
CA SER A 368 30.52 21.36 54.05
C SER A 368 30.44 21.09 52.53
N SER A 369 31.03 22.02 51.78
CA SER A 369 30.74 22.42 50.40
C SER A 369 31.89 22.12 49.41
N LEU A 370 31.57 22.22 48.10
CA LEU A 370 32.46 22.37 46.91
C LEU A 370 33.11 21.06 46.42
N THR A 371 33.01 20.65 45.15
CA THR A 371 33.45 21.38 43.94
C THR A 371 32.80 20.86 42.65
N ARG A 372 32.96 21.70 41.61
CA ARG A 372 32.36 21.75 40.28
C ARG A 372 33.21 21.00 39.25
N ALA A 373 32.61 20.14 38.42
CA ALA A 373 33.07 19.90 37.03
C ALA A 373 32.00 19.19 36.19
N SER A 374 31.82 19.73 34.99
CA SER A 374 30.76 19.48 34.02
C SER A 374 30.95 18.20 33.19
N SER A 375 29.84 17.72 32.60
CA SER A 375 29.67 17.45 31.15
C SER A 375 29.15 16.04 30.79
N HIS A 376 28.14 16.03 29.91
CA HIS A 376 27.63 14.92 29.10
C HIS A 376 26.79 13.82 29.77
N LYS A 377 25.45 13.95 29.66
CA LYS A 377 24.53 12.94 29.07
C LYS A 377 23.07 13.40 29.26
N LEU A 378 22.54 14.14 28.29
CA LEU A 378 21.10 14.38 28.15
C LEU A 378 20.67 13.87 26.76
N ALA A 379 20.37 12.57 26.67
CA ALA A 379 19.77 11.95 25.48
C ALA A 379 19.10 10.60 25.83
N HIS A 380 18.33 10.54 26.91
CA HIS A 380 17.45 9.40 27.22
C HIS A 380 16.23 9.89 28.02
N SER A 381 15.32 10.62 27.37
CA SER A 381 14.00 10.91 27.98
C SER A 381 12.86 11.16 26.98
N LYS A 382 12.98 10.74 25.72
CA LYS A 382 11.88 10.88 24.74
C LYS A 382 11.14 9.58 24.40
N GLU A 383 11.58 8.42 24.88
CA GLU A 383 10.92 7.13 24.60
C GLU A 383 9.88 6.70 25.65
N SER A 384 9.78 7.38 26.81
CA SER A 384 8.89 6.94 27.90
C SER A 384 7.58 7.71 28.03
N PHE A 385 7.26 8.64 27.13
CA PHE A 385 6.09 9.53 27.29
C PHE A 385 4.90 9.24 26.34
N MET A 386 4.90 8.11 25.62
CA MET A 386 3.79 7.70 24.73
C MET A 386 3.13 6.38 25.14
N GLU A 387 3.42 5.85 26.32
CA GLU A 387 2.87 4.56 26.81
C GLU A 387 1.80 4.73 27.90
N SER A 388 1.16 5.90 27.97
CA SER A 388 0.14 6.19 29.00
C SER A 388 -1.06 6.93 28.42
N ARG A 389 -1.80 6.26 27.52
CA ARG A 389 -3.24 6.44 27.33
C ARG A 389 -3.77 5.25 26.53
N SER A 390 -4.97 4.81 26.92
CA SER A 390 -5.72 3.61 26.46
C SER A 390 -5.07 2.24 26.75
N LYS A 391 -5.49 1.62 27.87
CA LYS A 391 -5.60 0.15 27.94
C LYS A 391 -6.66 -0.27 26.92
N GLU A 392 -6.28 -0.35 25.65
CA GLU A 392 -7.14 -0.94 24.62
C GLU A 392 -7.34 -2.41 25.00
N LEU A 393 -8.61 -2.81 25.17
CA LEU A 393 -8.97 -4.22 25.25
C LEU A 393 -8.60 -4.86 23.91
N PHE A 394 -7.44 -5.51 23.87
CA PHE A 394 -7.05 -6.31 22.71
C PHE A 394 -8.06 -7.45 22.49
N PRO A 395 -8.43 -7.77 21.24
CA PRO A 395 -9.28 -8.92 20.96
C PRO A 395 -8.68 -10.20 21.55
N GLN A 396 -9.49 -11.02 22.22
CA GLN A 396 -9.06 -12.25 22.90
C GLN A 396 -8.50 -13.32 21.94
N HIS A 397 -8.45 -13.06 20.63
CA HIS A 397 -8.04 -14.00 19.58
C HIS A 397 -6.88 -13.53 18.68
N ALA A 398 -6.22 -12.40 18.96
CA ALA A 398 -5.09 -11.94 18.13
C ALA A 398 -3.86 -12.88 18.23
N GLU A 399 -3.36 -13.37 17.10
CA GLU A 399 -2.15 -14.21 17.04
C GLU A 399 -0.94 -13.46 17.60
N ARG A 400 -0.21 -14.09 18.53
CA ARG A 400 0.97 -13.52 19.17
C ARG A 400 2.18 -14.41 18.97
N TYR A 401 3.32 -13.80 18.68
CA TYR A 401 4.57 -14.47 18.40
C TYR A 401 5.62 -14.11 19.45
N LEU A 402 6.38 -15.12 19.88
CA LEU A 402 7.57 -14.93 20.71
C LEU A 402 8.81 -15.22 19.86
N LEU A 403 9.61 -14.20 19.61
CA LEU A 403 10.84 -14.29 18.83
C LEU A 403 11.87 -15.13 19.60
N LEU A 404 12.36 -16.18 18.95
CA LEU A 404 13.34 -17.13 19.49
C LEU A 404 14.75 -16.81 18.99
N ASP A 405 14.88 -16.38 17.74
CA ASP A 405 16.16 -16.06 17.13
C ASP A 405 16.01 -15.13 15.92
N HIS A 406 17.10 -14.49 15.52
CA HIS A 406 17.18 -13.71 14.30
C HIS A 406 18.63 -13.61 13.77
N CYS A 407 18.75 -13.30 12.48
CA CYS A 407 20.02 -12.97 11.83
C CYS A 407 19.79 -12.03 10.63
N THR A 408 20.86 -11.44 10.12
CA THR A 408 20.84 -10.70 8.84
C THR A 408 20.73 -11.67 7.66
N ARG A 409 20.24 -11.15 6.54
CA ARG A 409 19.93 -11.96 5.36
C ARG A 409 21.12 -12.73 4.80
N GLU A 410 22.28 -12.09 4.77
CA GLU A 410 23.56 -12.66 4.31
C GLU A 410 24.00 -13.88 5.13
N ASN A 411 23.52 -14.01 6.37
CA ASN A 411 23.87 -15.06 7.30
C ASN A 411 22.88 -16.24 7.25
N VAL A 412 21.97 -16.29 6.27
CA VAL A 412 21.04 -17.42 6.08
C VAL A 412 21.52 -18.30 4.94
N ARG A 413 21.55 -19.61 5.16
CA ARG A 413 21.77 -20.63 4.12
C ARG A 413 20.69 -21.68 4.20
N LEU A 414 20.25 -22.15 3.04
CA LEU A 414 19.32 -23.26 2.91
C LEU A 414 19.98 -24.30 2.00
N MET A 415 20.09 -25.54 2.48
CA MET A 415 20.78 -26.61 1.76
C MET A 415 19.86 -27.84 1.64
N ASN A 416 19.86 -28.50 0.48
CA ASN A 416 19.17 -29.76 0.30
C ASN A 416 19.81 -30.84 1.17
N THR A 417 18.97 -31.71 1.76
CA THR A 417 19.43 -32.78 2.65
C THR A 417 19.53 -34.15 1.99
N GLU A 418 19.29 -34.23 0.67
CA GLU A 418 19.30 -35.47 -0.12
C GLU A 418 20.62 -36.25 0.00
N THR A 419 21.71 -35.58 0.40
CA THR A 419 23.04 -36.17 0.58
C THR A 419 23.50 -36.36 2.03
N LEU A 420 22.76 -35.89 3.04
CA LEU A 420 23.35 -35.64 4.37
C LEU A 420 22.74 -36.42 5.55
N LEU A 421 21.56 -37.05 5.45
CA LEU A 421 20.89 -37.62 6.62
C LEU A 421 20.05 -38.88 6.30
N HIS A 422 20.24 -39.95 7.09
CA HIS A 422 19.28 -41.07 7.18
C HIS A 422 18.05 -40.61 7.97
N LEU A 423 17.01 -40.19 7.28
CA LEU A 423 15.75 -39.76 7.90
C LEU A 423 14.82 -40.96 8.15
N PRO A 424 13.98 -40.93 9.20
CA PRO A 424 12.96 -41.96 9.42
C PRO A 424 12.01 -42.08 8.22
N ASP A 425 11.53 -43.28 7.91
CA ASP A 425 10.65 -43.58 6.75
C ASP A 425 9.40 -42.69 6.63
N LYS A 426 8.96 -42.09 7.74
CA LYS A 426 7.84 -41.14 7.77
C LYS A 426 8.12 -39.80 7.07
N PHE A 427 9.38 -39.47 6.79
CA PHE A 427 9.79 -38.22 6.17
C PHE A 427 10.56 -38.49 4.88
N SER A 428 9.98 -38.18 3.72
CA SER A 428 10.73 -38.23 2.45
C SER A 428 11.83 -37.18 2.46
N ALA A 429 13.08 -37.62 2.27
CA ALA A 429 14.26 -36.76 2.26
C ALA A 429 14.18 -35.62 1.23
N GLY A 430 13.44 -35.80 0.14
CA GLY A 430 13.20 -34.77 -0.88
C GLY A 430 12.35 -33.58 -0.40
N PHE A 431 11.67 -33.68 0.74
CA PHE A 431 10.90 -32.57 1.32
C PHE A 431 11.56 -31.96 2.55
N CYS A 432 12.83 -32.27 2.81
CA CYS A 432 13.61 -31.70 3.88
C CYS A 432 14.68 -30.73 3.35
N MET A 433 14.89 -29.64 4.06
CA MET A 433 16.04 -28.75 3.84
C MET A 433 16.66 -28.32 5.17
N LEU A 434 17.96 -28.10 5.16
CA LEU A 434 18.71 -27.62 6.32
C LEU A 434 18.77 -26.09 6.28
N LEU A 435 17.98 -25.44 7.13
CA LEU A 435 18.05 -24.00 7.36
C LEU A 435 19.18 -23.71 8.36
N THR A 436 20.22 -23.03 7.91
CA THR A 436 21.38 -22.66 8.72
C THR A 436 21.49 -21.14 8.86
N LEU A 437 21.48 -20.67 10.10
CA LEU A 437 21.90 -19.33 10.48
C LEU A 437 23.41 -19.42 10.74
N LEU A 438 24.22 -18.87 9.83
CA LEU A 438 25.69 -18.87 9.91
C LEU A 438 26.18 -18.10 11.14
N SER A 439 25.56 -16.94 11.37
CA SER A 439 25.77 -16.14 12.57
C SER A 439 24.42 -15.54 13.01
N ASN A 440 23.92 -15.99 14.15
CA ASN A 440 22.72 -15.45 14.75
C ASN A 440 23.02 -14.19 15.60
N HIS A 441 22.01 -13.63 16.25
CA HIS A 441 22.16 -12.45 17.12
C HIS A 441 23.13 -12.60 18.30
N LYS A 442 23.51 -13.84 18.65
CA LYS A 442 24.52 -14.17 19.67
C LYS A 442 25.86 -14.58 19.05
N GLN A 443 26.06 -14.34 17.74
CA GLN A 443 27.23 -14.76 16.97
C GLN A 443 27.47 -16.27 16.99
N LYS A 444 26.38 -17.06 17.01
CA LYS A 444 26.43 -18.53 16.99
C LYS A 444 25.85 -19.07 15.69
N LYS A 445 26.47 -20.15 15.19
CA LYS A 445 25.93 -20.95 14.11
C LYS A 445 24.81 -21.86 14.65
N ILE A 446 23.66 -21.84 14.00
CA ILE A 446 22.51 -22.69 14.34
C ILE A 446 21.96 -23.30 13.06
N SER A 447 21.73 -24.62 13.08
CA SER A 447 21.11 -25.34 11.98
C SER A 447 19.79 -25.97 12.44
N LYS A 448 18.78 -25.92 11.58
CA LYS A 448 17.44 -26.46 11.80
C LYS A 448 17.04 -27.30 10.59
N LEU A 449 16.64 -28.53 10.84
CA LEU A 449 16.08 -29.39 9.79
C LEU A 449 14.61 -29.01 9.60
N ILE A 450 14.28 -28.50 8.41
CA ILE A 450 12.94 -28.03 8.07
C ILE A 450 12.29 -29.02 7.11
N TYR A 451 11.07 -29.42 7.44
CA TYR A 451 10.23 -30.28 6.61
C TYR A 451 9.11 -29.47 5.96
N PHE A 452 8.89 -29.71 4.67
CA PHE A 452 7.87 -29.08 3.84
C PHE A 452 6.76 -30.09 3.52
N THR A 453 5.52 -29.60 3.43
CA THR A 453 4.36 -30.47 3.15
C THR A 453 4.24 -30.84 1.67
N CYS A 454 4.82 -30.05 0.77
CA CYS A 454 4.87 -30.33 -0.67
C CYS A 454 6.08 -29.68 -1.32
N GLU A 455 6.38 -30.10 -2.55
CA GLU A 455 7.47 -29.58 -3.37
C GLU A 455 7.36 -28.07 -3.62
N SER A 456 6.16 -27.55 -3.87
CA SER A 456 5.99 -26.13 -4.15
C SER A 456 6.08 -25.26 -2.90
N ASP A 457 5.68 -25.76 -1.74
CA ASP A 457 5.98 -25.05 -0.49
C ASP A 457 7.50 -24.97 -0.29
N ARG A 458 8.21 -26.10 -0.49
CA ARG A 458 9.68 -26.14 -0.50
C ARG A 458 10.26 -25.10 -1.48
N HIS A 459 9.79 -25.07 -2.73
CA HIS A 459 10.27 -24.15 -3.76
C HIS A 459 10.03 -22.69 -3.40
N ARG A 460 8.80 -22.33 -2.99
CA ARG A 460 8.43 -20.96 -2.61
C ARG A 460 9.27 -20.45 -1.44
N TRP A 461 9.53 -21.29 -0.43
CA TRP A 461 10.42 -20.92 0.68
C TRP A 461 11.88 -20.79 0.24
N THR A 462 12.36 -21.63 -0.66
CA THR A 462 13.71 -21.53 -1.23
C THR A 462 13.91 -20.24 -2.03
N GLU A 463 12.98 -19.92 -2.93
CA GLU A 463 13.02 -18.69 -3.73
C GLU A 463 12.91 -17.46 -2.84
N ALA A 464 11.99 -17.49 -1.87
CA ALA A 464 11.86 -16.40 -0.90
C ALA A 464 13.16 -16.19 -0.14
N LEU A 465 13.92 -17.24 0.22
CA LEU A 465 15.20 -17.17 0.94
C LEU A 465 16.39 -16.76 0.06
N ASN A 466 16.41 -17.20 -1.20
CA ASN A 466 17.45 -16.95 -2.18
C ASN A 466 16.81 -16.41 -3.49
N PRO A 467 16.44 -15.13 -3.54
CA PRO A 467 15.85 -14.57 -4.74
C PRO A 467 16.85 -14.64 -5.91
N PRO A 468 16.38 -14.88 -7.15
CA PRO A 468 17.26 -14.90 -8.32
C PRO A 468 17.97 -13.55 -8.51
N GLN A 469 19.26 -13.59 -8.80
CA GLN A 469 20.10 -12.40 -9.05
C GLN A 469 19.62 -11.64 -10.31
N PRO A 470 19.77 -10.31 -10.37
CA PRO A 470 19.30 -9.47 -11.49
C PRO A 470 19.77 -9.94 -12.88
N GLU A 471 20.99 -10.46 -12.99
CA GLU A 471 21.56 -10.97 -14.24
C GLU A 471 20.87 -12.24 -14.74
N ARG A 472 20.49 -13.14 -13.82
CA ARG A 472 19.63 -14.29 -14.14
C ARG A 472 18.22 -13.82 -14.49
N THR A 473 17.70 -12.81 -13.79
CA THR A 473 16.40 -12.21 -14.11
C THR A 473 16.40 -11.63 -15.51
N SER A 474 17.47 -10.97 -15.97
CA SER A 474 17.60 -10.48 -17.35
C SER A 474 17.66 -11.60 -18.39
N GLN A 475 18.25 -12.76 -18.07
CA GLN A 475 18.23 -13.95 -18.93
C GLN A 475 16.86 -14.66 -18.93
N ILE A 476 16.16 -14.64 -17.79
CA ILE A 476 14.76 -15.08 -17.66
C ILE A 476 13.85 -14.13 -18.46
N ILE A 477 14.07 -12.81 -18.37
CA ILE A 477 13.35 -11.76 -19.13
C ILE A 477 13.60 -11.90 -20.64
N LYS A 478 14.82 -12.25 -21.07
CA LYS A 478 15.08 -12.60 -22.47
C LYS A 478 14.42 -13.91 -22.91
N LYS A 479 14.06 -14.80 -21.98
CA LYS A 479 13.19 -15.96 -22.22
C LYS A 479 11.70 -15.63 -22.08
N ILE A 480 11.33 -14.45 -21.56
CA ILE A 480 9.94 -14.05 -21.26
C ILE A 480 9.14 -13.67 -22.53
N GLU A 481 9.79 -13.51 -23.70
CA GLU A 481 9.11 -13.21 -24.98
C GLU A 481 8.15 -14.31 -25.49
N ASP A 482 8.09 -15.49 -24.84
CA ASP A 482 7.23 -16.61 -25.25
C ASP A 482 6.13 -17.05 -24.23
N TRP A 483 5.81 -16.28 -23.17
CA TRP A 483 4.92 -16.77 -22.11
C TRP A 483 3.47 -16.24 -22.19
N PRO A 484 2.45 -17.11 -22.04
CA PRO A 484 1.06 -16.75 -22.29
C PRO A 484 0.48 -15.92 -21.14
N GLN A 485 -0.22 -14.84 -21.49
CA GLN A 485 -1.16 -14.17 -20.59
C GLN A 485 -2.29 -15.13 -20.21
N VAL A 486 -2.83 -14.97 -19.00
CA VAL A 486 -4.02 -15.70 -18.56
C VAL A 486 -5.09 -14.71 -18.12
N VAL A 487 -6.35 -15.06 -18.40
CA VAL A 487 -7.53 -14.37 -17.86
C VAL A 487 -8.05 -15.13 -16.66
N VAL A 488 -8.32 -14.43 -15.56
CA VAL A 488 -8.92 -15.00 -14.36
C VAL A 488 -10.40 -15.31 -14.61
N LYS A 489 -10.80 -16.57 -14.39
CA LYS A 489 -12.20 -17.03 -14.50
C LYS A 489 -12.90 -17.08 -13.16
N TRP A 490 -12.15 -17.30 -12.08
CA TRP A 490 -12.69 -17.40 -10.72
C TRP A 490 -11.90 -16.52 -9.78
N SER A 491 -12.58 -15.84 -8.87
CA SER A 491 -11.94 -15.02 -7.85
C SER A 491 -11.20 -15.88 -6.83
N TYR A 492 -10.05 -15.40 -6.36
CA TYR A 492 -9.24 -16.04 -5.32
C TYR A 492 -8.76 -14.99 -4.33
N THR A 493 -8.87 -15.25 -3.04
CA THR A 493 -8.33 -14.36 -2.00
C THR A 493 -7.01 -14.94 -1.51
N ALA A 494 -5.93 -14.16 -1.62
CA ALA A 494 -4.61 -14.52 -1.13
C ALA A 494 -4.66 -14.90 0.36
N LYS A 495 -4.16 -16.09 0.69
CA LYS A 495 -4.08 -16.61 2.06
C LYS A 495 -2.71 -16.37 2.67
N GLN A 496 -1.69 -16.24 1.83
CA GLN A 496 -0.32 -15.94 2.22
C GLN A 496 0.14 -14.66 1.54
N ASN A 497 1.10 -13.96 2.14
CA ASN A 497 1.58 -12.67 1.63
C ASN A 497 2.25 -12.75 0.25
N ASP A 498 2.75 -13.93 -0.13
CA ASP A 498 3.36 -14.19 -1.43
C ASP A 498 2.33 -14.62 -2.48
N GLU A 499 1.05 -14.71 -2.12
CA GLU A 499 -0.03 -15.05 -3.04
C GLU A 499 -0.67 -13.79 -3.62
N LEU A 500 -1.05 -13.86 -4.89
CA LEU A 500 -1.77 -12.82 -5.62
C LEU A 500 -3.28 -13.07 -5.51
N SER A 501 -4.01 -12.10 -4.98
CA SER A 501 -5.49 -12.16 -5.02
C SER A 501 -5.96 -12.00 -6.47
N LEU A 502 -7.01 -12.70 -6.85
CA LEU A 502 -7.54 -12.71 -8.20
C LEU A 502 -8.99 -12.21 -8.22
N GLU A 503 -9.32 -11.32 -9.15
CA GLU A 503 -10.69 -10.95 -9.48
C GLU A 503 -11.06 -11.44 -10.87
N VAL A 504 -12.34 -11.79 -11.07
CA VAL A 504 -12.81 -12.30 -12.36
C VAL A 504 -12.56 -11.25 -13.45
N SER A 505 -11.96 -11.69 -14.55
CA SER A 505 -11.52 -10.86 -15.69
C SER A 505 -10.17 -10.15 -15.52
N ASP A 506 -9.46 -10.33 -14.40
CA ASP A 506 -8.07 -9.89 -14.32
C ASP A 506 -7.22 -10.58 -15.40
N ILE A 507 -6.28 -9.83 -15.99
CA ILE A 507 -5.26 -10.37 -16.90
C ILE A 507 -3.94 -10.44 -16.14
N ILE A 508 -3.26 -11.58 -16.25
CA ILE A 508 -2.00 -11.84 -15.55
C ILE A 508 -0.96 -12.30 -16.56
N ASN A 509 0.20 -11.65 -16.53
CA ASN A 509 1.40 -12.11 -17.21
C ASN A 509 2.00 -13.24 -16.38
N VAL A 510 1.98 -14.48 -16.89
CA VAL A 510 2.54 -15.63 -16.17
C VAL A 510 4.06 -15.61 -16.29
N ILE A 511 4.74 -15.56 -15.14
CA ILE A 511 6.20 -15.52 -15.00
C ILE A 511 6.75 -16.94 -14.80
N ASN A 512 6.08 -17.77 -13.98
CA ASN A 512 6.54 -19.13 -13.65
C ASN A 512 5.35 -20.08 -13.40
N LYS A 513 5.57 -21.39 -13.56
CA LYS A 513 4.59 -22.45 -13.24
C LYS A 513 5.26 -23.56 -12.44
N SER A 514 4.68 -23.89 -11.28
CA SER A 514 5.08 -25.01 -10.46
C SER A 514 4.38 -26.31 -10.91
N SER A 515 5.01 -27.45 -10.62
CA SER A 515 4.52 -28.80 -10.97
C SER A 515 3.21 -29.17 -10.27
N ASP A 516 2.87 -28.50 -9.17
CA ASP A 516 1.64 -28.71 -8.40
C ASP A 516 0.48 -27.80 -8.81
N GLY A 517 0.61 -27.07 -9.92
CA GLY A 517 -0.48 -26.27 -10.50
C GLY A 517 -0.55 -24.82 -10.01
N TRP A 518 0.42 -24.35 -9.22
CA TRP A 518 0.55 -22.93 -8.87
C TRP A 518 1.35 -22.14 -9.90
N TYR A 519 0.88 -20.94 -10.23
CA TYR A 519 1.55 -20.02 -11.17
C TYR A 519 2.04 -18.79 -10.42
N GLN A 520 3.17 -18.24 -10.84
CA GLN A 520 3.66 -16.93 -10.40
C GLN A 520 3.41 -15.96 -11.54
N GLY A 521 2.89 -14.76 -11.27
CA GLY A 521 2.65 -13.79 -12.32
C GLY A 521 2.50 -12.36 -11.83
N GLU A 522 2.40 -11.45 -12.79
CA GLU A 522 2.17 -10.02 -12.59
C GLU A 522 0.79 -9.64 -13.15
N ARG A 523 -0.09 -9.13 -12.30
CA ARG A 523 -1.41 -8.67 -12.70
C ARG A 523 -1.29 -7.36 -13.47
N VAL A 524 -1.88 -7.31 -14.66
CA VAL A 524 -1.70 -6.20 -15.60
C VAL A 524 -2.31 -4.89 -15.10
N ARG A 525 -3.40 -4.94 -14.32
CA ARG A 525 -4.15 -3.75 -13.90
C ARG A 525 -3.39 -2.82 -12.95
N ASP A 526 -2.55 -3.38 -12.10
CA ASP A 526 -1.87 -2.68 -10.99
C ASP A 526 -0.39 -3.08 -10.83
N GLY A 527 0.09 -4.05 -11.61
CA GLY A 527 1.46 -4.55 -11.53
C GLY A 527 1.76 -5.36 -10.27
N GLU A 528 0.73 -5.83 -9.54
CA GLU A 528 0.93 -6.70 -8.38
C GLU A 528 1.49 -8.06 -8.80
N LYS A 529 2.49 -8.54 -8.05
CA LYS A 529 3.14 -9.83 -8.29
C LYS A 529 2.85 -10.80 -7.16
N GLY A 530 2.61 -12.06 -7.52
CA GLY A 530 2.49 -13.12 -6.53
C GLY A 530 2.14 -14.47 -7.16
N TRP A 531 2.00 -15.45 -6.28
CA TRP A 531 1.62 -16.81 -6.60
C TRP A 531 0.10 -16.96 -6.60
N PHE A 532 -0.47 -17.64 -7.58
CA PHE A 532 -1.89 -17.88 -7.67
C PHE A 532 -2.19 -19.28 -8.21
N PRO A 533 -3.35 -19.85 -7.88
CA PRO A 533 -3.73 -21.18 -8.36
C PRO A 533 -4.01 -21.14 -9.88
N GLY A 534 -3.26 -21.89 -10.67
CA GLY A 534 -3.35 -21.86 -12.13
C GLY A 534 -4.71 -22.31 -12.66
N ASN A 535 -5.39 -23.22 -11.95
CA ASN A 535 -6.73 -23.71 -12.28
C ASN A 535 -7.83 -22.64 -12.16
N TYR A 536 -7.52 -21.44 -11.63
CA TYR A 536 -8.45 -20.31 -11.56
C TYR A 536 -8.41 -19.45 -12.83
N THR A 537 -7.53 -19.77 -13.77
CA THR A 537 -7.25 -18.93 -14.95
C THR A 537 -7.33 -19.74 -16.25
N VAL A 538 -7.55 -19.03 -17.36
CA VAL A 538 -7.59 -19.61 -18.72
C VAL A 538 -6.58 -18.86 -19.58
N ALA A 539 -5.83 -19.59 -20.41
CA ALA A 539 -4.85 -18.98 -21.30
C ALA A 539 -5.51 -18.02 -22.29
N LEU A 540 -4.99 -16.79 -22.33
CA LEU A 540 -5.35 -15.72 -23.24
C LEU A 540 -4.46 -15.88 -24.48
N VAL A 541 -4.90 -16.72 -25.43
CA VAL A 541 -4.15 -16.95 -26.68
C VAL A 541 -4.51 -15.84 -27.67
N PRO A 542 -3.55 -15.00 -28.12
CA PRO A 542 -3.79 -14.02 -29.18
C PRO A 542 -4.24 -14.70 -30.47
N GLU A 543 -5.14 -14.05 -31.21
CA GLU A 543 -5.81 -14.61 -32.40
C GLU A 543 -4.81 -15.10 -33.48
N PHE A 544 -3.64 -14.47 -33.60
CA PHE A 544 -2.58 -14.87 -34.54
C PHE A 544 -1.85 -16.17 -34.15
N MET A 545 -1.83 -16.57 -32.88
CA MET A 545 -1.27 -17.87 -32.45
C MET A 545 -2.25 -19.04 -32.62
N ARG A 546 -3.56 -18.74 -32.73
CA ARG A 546 -4.59 -19.75 -33.03
C ARG A 546 -4.40 -20.35 -34.43
N ASN A 547 -3.90 -19.55 -35.38
CA ASN A 547 -3.60 -20.00 -36.74
C ASN A 547 -2.36 -20.93 -36.81
N ARG A 548 -1.31 -20.66 -36.03
CA ARG A 548 -0.12 -21.55 -35.96
C ARG A 548 -0.40 -22.88 -35.26
N ALA A 549 -1.34 -22.92 -34.31
CA ALA A 549 -1.75 -24.16 -33.64
C ALA A 549 -2.55 -25.09 -34.57
N ASN A 550 -3.35 -24.50 -35.47
CA ASN A 550 -4.06 -25.24 -36.53
C ASN A 550 -3.10 -25.71 -37.64
N GLU A 551 -2.09 -24.91 -38.01
CA GLU A 551 -1.03 -25.33 -38.95
C GLU A 551 -0.18 -26.47 -38.38
N ARG A 552 0.13 -26.49 -37.08
CA ARG A 552 0.83 -27.62 -36.45
C ARG A 552 0.01 -28.92 -36.44
N HIS A 553 -1.32 -28.85 -36.34
CA HIS A 553 -2.18 -30.02 -36.50
C HIS A 553 -2.28 -30.47 -37.97
N ALA A 554 -2.29 -29.54 -38.93
CA ALA A 554 -2.30 -29.86 -40.35
C ALA A 554 -0.96 -30.46 -40.84
N ILE A 555 0.18 -30.02 -40.29
CA ILE A 555 1.50 -30.54 -40.63
C ILE A 555 1.72 -31.94 -40.02
N MET A 556 1.15 -32.23 -38.84
CA MET A 556 1.21 -33.57 -38.24
C MET A 556 0.33 -34.61 -38.94
N SER A 557 -0.70 -34.21 -39.70
CA SER A 557 -1.51 -35.14 -40.51
C SER A 557 -0.91 -35.50 -41.86
N VAL A 558 0.13 -34.80 -42.33
CA VAL A 558 0.78 -35.06 -43.63
C VAL A 558 2.01 -35.99 -43.49
N TYR A 559 2.51 -36.21 -42.27
CA TYR A 559 3.63 -37.11 -41.99
C TYR A 559 3.24 -38.48 -41.40
N CYS A 560 1.97 -38.90 -41.55
CA CYS A 560 1.47 -40.21 -41.12
C CYS A 560 0.61 -40.93 -42.19
N LEU A 561 1.06 -40.89 -43.45
CA LEU A 561 0.67 -41.86 -44.49
C LEU A 561 1.90 -42.35 -45.25
#